data_AF-A0A392N3P1-F1
#
_entry.id   AF-A0A392N3P1-F1
#
_cell.length_a   1.000
_cell.length_b   1.000
_cell.length_c   1.000
_cell.angle_alpha   90.00
_cell.angle_beta   90.00
_cell.angle_gamma   90.00
#
_symmetry.space_group_name_H-M   'P 1'
#
loop_
_entity.id
_entity.type
_entity.pdbx_description
1 polymer ?
#
loop_
_entity_poly.entity_id
_entity_poly.type
_entity_poly.pdbx_seq_one_letter_code
_entity_poly.pdbx_strand_id
1 'polypeptide(L)'
;MKLIHFTQIIKKSAGDGSTKERDVEDNLSSKTNVNSEYINAFRTKSYVEICNKAQGYEIEDTSTRSPLSTSWSTSSSSLLEPRQEIVIKMIKCFKAHHLLVDYFEASLEACLCCDKILQGIRQTRFAYERVTNVVNKLSHRVRLEYDTDTDTNTNIDKDDNVIYKQLVSFVINSSWCLSDDVINFRDIHEKHMVLLNRLNSKRVKLRRRIRIKRLCKNVTVIGLVVSQTALLVALLVFAFHSIIGLAAAPYLMGGFFGLMKKKRFKLVNGKYSSCKKLYEQIDVAAKGVFIVINDLDTISRMVKRLEDEVEHWREVADICVKNYGHGNGRCEILKMVLREFHDCQTNFMDQLEELEEHIYLCFLTINRSRRLLMEKITDK
;
A
#
# COMPACT_ATOMS: atom_id res chain seq x y z
N MET A 1 0.45 5.49 -25.45
CA MET A 1 -0.70 5.53 -26.40
C MET A 1 -1.40 4.17 -26.51
N LYS A 2 -1.86 3.57 -25.39
CA LYS A 2 -2.76 2.39 -25.37
C LYS A 2 -3.86 2.43 -24.29
N LEU A 3 -3.85 3.41 -23.36
CA LEU A 3 -4.97 3.63 -22.42
C LEU A 3 -6.28 4.07 -23.13
N ILE A 4 -6.19 4.61 -24.35
CA ILE A 4 -7.35 4.96 -25.20
C ILE A 4 -8.09 3.71 -25.71
N HIS A 5 -7.42 2.54 -25.74
CA HIS A 5 -8.04 1.30 -26.19
C HIS A 5 -8.95 0.67 -25.13
N PHE A 6 -8.70 0.95 -23.83
CA PHE A 6 -9.53 0.44 -22.74
C PHE A 6 -10.89 1.15 -22.63
N THR A 7 -10.95 2.44 -22.99
CA THR A 7 -12.21 3.21 -23.00
C THR A 7 -13.12 2.85 -24.19
N GLN A 8 -12.59 2.30 -25.29
CA GLN A 8 -13.42 1.86 -26.42
C GLN A 8 -14.13 0.51 -26.19
N ILE A 9 -13.59 -0.36 -25.34
CA ILE A 9 -14.21 -1.65 -24.99
C ILE A 9 -15.51 -1.44 -24.17
N ILE A 10 -15.62 -0.32 -23.45
CA ILE A 10 -16.78 0.03 -22.60
C ILE A 10 -18.06 0.27 -23.42
N LYS A 11 -17.98 0.59 -24.72
CA LYS A 11 -19.16 0.97 -25.52
C LYS A 11 -19.85 -0.18 -26.27
N LYS A 12 -19.25 -1.37 -26.36
CA LYS A 12 -19.73 -2.44 -27.25
C LYS A 12 -20.46 -3.61 -26.57
N SER A 13 -20.55 -3.63 -25.23
CA SER A 13 -21.15 -4.76 -24.49
C SER A 13 -22.59 -4.53 -23.98
N ALA A 14 -23.31 -3.56 -24.53
CA ALA A 14 -24.71 -3.32 -24.20
C ALA A 14 -25.60 -3.57 -25.42
N GLY A 15 -26.16 -4.79 -25.53
CA GLY A 15 -27.31 -5.10 -26.39
C GLY A 15 -27.30 -6.47 -27.08
N ASP A 16 -28.17 -7.37 -26.60
CA ASP A 16 -29.23 -8.10 -27.35
C ASP A 16 -29.27 -9.65 -27.30
N GLY A 17 -30.50 -10.19 -27.04
CA GLY A 17 -31.02 -11.58 -27.21
C GLY A 17 -30.65 -12.68 -26.18
N SER A 18 -31.49 -13.13 -25.22
CA SER A 18 -32.66 -14.07 -25.30
C SER A 18 -32.28 -15.49 -25.78
N THR A 19 -32.58 -16.68 -25.21
CA THR A 19 -33.61 -17.20 -24.25
C THR A 19 -33.21 -18.64 -23.81
N LYS A 20 -33.53 -19.04 -22.55
CA LYS A 20 -34.01 -20.39 -22.06
C LYS A 20 -33.21 -21.67 -22.37
N GLU A 21 -33.14 -22.74 -21.57
CA GLU A 21 -33.62 -23.18 -20.24
C GLU A 21 -33.01 -24.60 -20.10
N ARG A 22 -32.33 -24.94 -18.99
CA ARG A 22 -32.62 -26.14 -18.18
C ARG A 22 -31.54 -26.41 -17.12
N ASP A 23 -32.08 -26.70 -15.97
CA ASP A 23 -31.49 -26.85 -14.65
C ASP A 23 -30.71 -28.16 -14.44
N VAL A 24 -30.02 -28.12 -13.30
CA VAL A 24 -29.67 -29.20 -12.37
C VAL A 24 -28.21 -29.67 -12.47
N GLU A 25 -27.57 -29.61 -11.30
CA GLU A 25 -26.22 -30.07 -10.95
C GLU A 25 -25.04 -29.16 -11.33
N ASP A 26 -24.85 -28.09 -10.54
CA ASP A 26 -23.53 -27.80 -9.96
C ASP A 26 -23.62 -26.77 -8.81
N ASN A 27 -24.34 -27.15 -7.75
CA ASN A 27 -24.43 -26.37 -6.51
C ASN A 27 -23.26 -26.67 -5.55
N LEU A 28 -22.02 -26.75 -6.06
CA LEU A 28 -20.86 -26.97 -5.21
C LEU A 28 -19.51 -26.50 -5.80
N SER A 29 -19.45 -25.29 -6.37
CA SER A 29 -18.15 -24.62 -6.57
C SER A 29 -18.23 -23.08 -6.62
N SER A 30 -18.79 -22.44 -5.60
CA SER A 30 -18.53 -21.02 -5.36
C SER A 30 -17.10 -20.78 -4.81
N LYS A 31 -16.09 -21.34 -5.48
CA LYS A 31 -14.72 -20.84 -5.35
C LYS A 31 -14.69 -19.52 -6.08
N THR A 32 -14.76 -18.42 -5.34
CA THR A 32 -14.40 -17.10 -5.86
C THR A 32 -13.05 -17.24 -6.56
N ASN A 33 -13.04 -17.12 -7.88
CA ASN A 33 -11.82 -17.21 -8.66
C ASN A 33 -10.94 -16.03 -8.23
N VAL A 34 -9.87 -16.29 -7.47
CA VAL A 34 -8.94 -15.27 -6.94
C VAL A 34 -8.46 -14.34 -8.05
N ASN A 35 -8.25 -14.87 -9.25
CA ASN A 35 -7.87 -14.08 -10.42
C ASN A 35 -8.98 -13.09 -10.83
N SER A 36 -10.25 -13.50 -10.77
CA SER A 36 -11.38 -12.60 -11.05
C SER A 36 -11.50 -11.49 -10.00
N GLU A 37 -11.24 -11.78 -8.72
CA GLU A 37 -11.24 -10.79 -7.65
C GLU A 37 -10.09 -9.79 -7.82
N TYR A 38 -8.90 -10.28 -8.17
CA TYR A 38 -7.73 -9.46 -8.50
C TYR A 38 -8.01 -8.50 -9.67
N ILE A 39 -8.48 -9.03 -10.81
CA ILE A 39 -8.80 -8.21 -11.99
C ILE A 39 -9.89 -7.18 -11.69
N ASN A 40 -10.89 -7.53 -10.87
CA ASN A 40 -11.94 -6.61 -10.48
C ASN A 40 -11.44 -5.48 -9.57
N ALA A 41 -10.33 -5.64 -8.84
CA ALA A 41 -9.76 -4.59 -8.00
C ALA A 41 -9.33 -3.37 -8.83
N PHE A 42 -8.76 -3.59 -10.01
CA PHE A 42 -8.34 -2.54 -10.97
C PHE A 42 -9.51 -1.86 -11.67
N ARG A 43 -10.71 -2.44 -11.61
CA ARG A 43 -11.93 -1.89 -12.24
C ARG A 43 -12.78 -1.05 -11.30
N THR A 44 -12.32 -0.86 -10.06
CA THR A 44 -13.07 -0.08 -9.08
C THR A 44 -13.02 1.41 -9.41
N LYS A 45 -14.10 2.13 -9.10
CA LYS A 45 -14.16 3.58 -9.26
C LYS A 45 -13.03 4.29 -8.51
N SER A 46 -12.69 3.81 -7.31
CA SER A 46 -11.58 4.32 -6.52
C SER A 46 -10.23 4.16 -7.19
N TYR A 47 -10.01 3.05 -7.91
CA TYR A 47 -8.79 2.84 -8.68
C TYR A 47 -8.68 3.83 -9.83
N VAL A 48 -9.75 3.95 -10.64
CA VAL A 48 -9.76 4.93 -11.74
C VAL A 48 -9.56 6.36 -11.22
N GLU A 49 -10.19 6.72 -10.10
CA GLU A 49 -10.03 8.04 -9.48
C GLU A 49 -8.59 8.29 -8.99
N ILE A 50 -7.90 7.29 -8.43
CA ILE A 50 -6.52 7.48 -7.94
C ILE A 50 -5.51 7.56 -9.09
N CYS A 51 -5.70 6.76 -10.14
CA CYS A 51 -4.89 6.84 -11.35
C CYS A 51 -5.05 8.22 -12.01
N ASN A 52 -6.29 8.69 -12.16
CA ASN A 52 -6.58 10.02 -12.72
C ASN A 52 -5.99 11.15 -11.86
N LYS A 53 -5.97 11.02 -10.53
CA LYS A 53 -5.32 12.01 -9.66
C LYS A 53 -3.80 11.99 -9.85
N ALA A 54 -3.19 10.81 -9.89
CA ALA A 54 -1.74 10.68 -10.04
C ALA A 54 -1.25 11.16 -11.42
N GLN A 55 -2.07 11.01 -12.46
CA GLN A 55 -1.83 11.49 -13.83
C GLN A 55 -2.31 12.93 -14.06
N GLY A 56 -3.33 13.42 -13.34
CA GLY A 56 -3.89 14.76 -13.54
C GLY A 56 -2.91 15.90 -13.19
N TYR A 57 -1.98 15.65 -12.25
CA TYR A 57 -0.89 16.58 -11.92
C TYR A 57 0.15 16.71 -13.05
N GLU A 58 0.07 15.88 -14.09
CA GLU A 58 0.99 15.85 -15.24
C GLU A 58 0.65 16.97 -16.26
N ILE A 59 -0.61 17.41 -16.34
CA ILE A 59 -1.06 18.38 -17.34
C ILE A 59 -0.89 19.84 -16.86
N GLU A 60 -1.05 20.10 -15.58
CA GLU A 60 -0.98 21.47 -15.03
C GLU A 60 0.47 22.00 -14.93
N ASP A 61 1.46 21.11 -14.76
CA ASP A 61 2.88 21.48 -14.60
C ASP A 61 3.62 21.64 -15.94
N THR A 62 3.04 21.15 -17.04
CA THR A 62 3.68 21.18 -18.38
C THR A 62 3.58 22.55 -19.07
N SER A 63 2.70 23.45 -18.63
CA SER A 63 2.54 24.77 -19.26
C SER A 63 3.54 25.84 -18.81
N THR A 64 4.36 25.63 -17.76
CA THR A 64 5.15 26.76 -17.22
C THR A 64 6.53 26.47 -16.62
N ARG A 65 7.20 25.32 -16.86
CA ARG A 65 8.53 25.13 -16.25
C ARG A 65 9.56 24.36 -17.07
N SER A 66 10.77 24.94 -17.14
CA SER A 66 11.98 24.38 -17.75
C SER A 66 12.39 23.02 -17.16
N PRO A 67 13.21 22.22 -17.88
CA PRO A 67 13.46 20.79 -17.59
C PRO A 67 14.32 20.49 -16.35
N LEU A 68 14.56 21.47 -15.47
CA LEU A 68 15.52 21.36 -14.37
C LEU A 68 14.95 21.85 -13.03
N SER A 69 13.65 21.70 -12.82
CA SER A 69 13.01 22.06 -11.55
C SER A 69 12.57 20.82 -10.79
N THR A 70 13.29 20.52 -9.72
CA THR A 70 13.14 19.46 -8.70
C THR A 70 11.85 19.52 -7.87
N SER A 71 10.76 20.07 -8.40
CA SER A 71 9.53 20.35 -7.65
C SER A 71 8.39 19.40 -8.02
N TRP A 72 8.66 18.08 -8.07
CA TRP A 72 7.62 17.05 -8.23
C TRP A 72 7.08 16.54 -6.88
N SER A 73 7.47 17.18 -5.77
CA SER A 73 7.19 16.75 -4.39
C SER A 73 5.76 17.01 -3.87
N THR A 74 4.84 17.53 -4.70
CA THR A 74 3.48 17.93 -4.28
C THR A 74 2.39 16.88 -4.54
N SER A 75 2.64 15.85 -5.36
CA SER A 75 1.65 14.82 -5.73
C SER A 75 1.28 13.85 -4.60
N SER A 76 2.25 13.43 -3.79
CA SER A 76 2.03 12.42 -2.73
C SER A 76 1.09 12.87 -1.61
N SER A 77 1.17 14.15 -1.21
CA SER A 77 0.34 14.72 -0.15
C SER A 77 -1.14 14.85 -0.54
N SER A 78 -1.42 14.98 -1.84
CA SER A 78 -2.77 15.13 -2.38
C SER A 78 -3.43 13.79 -2.72
N LEU A 79 -2.64 12.75 -2.99
CA LEU A 79 -3.11 11.37 -3.15
C LEU A 79 -3.55 10.73 -1.83
N LEU A 80 -3.06 11.24 -0.70
CA LEU A 80 -3.42 10.76 0.63
C LEU A 80 -4.83 11.19 1.07
N GLU A 81 -5.61 10.20 1.51
CA GLU A 81 -6.96 10.40 2.05
C GLU A 81 -7.13 9.71 3.41
N PRO A 82 -7.56 10.43 4.46
CA PRO A 82 -7.66 11.89 4.55
C PRO A 82 -6.29 12.58 4.39
N ARG A 83 -6.31 13.81 3.86
CA ARG A 83 -5.12 14.64 3.68
C ARG A 83 -4.39 14.87 4.99
N GLN A 84 -3.07 15.04 4.92
CA GLN A 84 -2.21 15.13 6.11
C GLN A 84 -2.60 16.30 7.03
N GLU A 85 -2.99 17.45 6.48
CA GLU A 85 -3.46 18.60 7.25
C GLU A 85 -4.71 18.29 8.10
N ILE A 86 -5.64 17.52 7.54
CA ILE A 86 -6.86 17.09 8.24
C ILE A 86 -6.46 16.15 9.38
N VAL A 87 -5.56 15.21 9.11
CA VAL A 87 -5.05 14.28 10.11
C VAL A 87 -4.40 15.01 11.28
N ILE A 88 -3.51 15.98 11.02
CA ILE A 88 -2.85 16.77 12.07
C ILE A 88 -3.87 17.52 12.93
N LYS A 89 -4.86 18.18 12.30
CA LYS A 89 -5.95 18.87 13.00
C LYS A 89 -6.75 17.91 13.89
N MET A 90 -7.15 16.75 13.35
CA MET A 90 -7.94 15.76 14.08
C MET A 90 -7.16 15.13 15.25
N ILE A 91 -5.89 14.77 15.04
CA ILE A 91 -5.01 14.25 16.10
C ILE A 91 -4.96 15.22 17.29
N LYS A 92 -4.82 16.52 17.00
CA LYS A 92 -4.79 17.58 18.02
C LYS A 92 -6.14 17.74 18.73
N CYS A 93 -7.24 17.78 17.98
CA CYS A 93 -8.60 17.94 18.53
C CYS A 93 -9.00 16.76 19.44
N PHE A 94 -8.66 15.53 19.05
CA PHE A 94 -9.08 14.31 19.76
C PHE A 94 -8.04 13.79 20.76
N LYS A 95 -6.88 14.48 20.92
CA LYS A 95 -5.75 14.04 21.76
C LYS A 95 -5.40 12.57 21.48
N ALA A 96 -5.17 12.26 20.20
CA ALA A 96 -4.92 10.89 19.77
C ALA A 96 -3.68 10.29 20.46
N HIS A 97 -3.69 8.98 20.66
CA HIS A 97 -2.55 8.27 21.25
C HIS A 97 -1.34 8.36 20.32
N HIS A 98 -0.13 8.58 20.84
CA HIS A 98 1.09 8.78 20.04
C HIS A 98 1.30 7.68 18.97
N LEU A 99 1.08 6.40 19.28
CA LEU A 99 1.16 5.31 18.28
C LEU A 99 0.24 5.48 17.06
N LEU A 100 -0.86 6.22 17.17
CA LEU A 100 -1.73 6.56 16.03
C LEU A 100 -1.10 7.68 15.20
N VAL A 101 -0.40 8.61 15.84
CA VAL A 101 0.41 9.65 15.16
C VAL A 101 1.52 8.97 14.38
N ASP A 102 2.29 8.09 15.03
CA ASP A 102 3.35 7.30 14.40
C ASP A 102 2.82 6.49 13.20
N TYR A 103 1.59 5.96 13.28
CA TYR A 103 0.93 5.31 12.14
C TYR A 103 0.68 6.25 10.96
N PHE A 104 0.14 7.43 11.20
CA PHE A 104 -0.14 8.37 10.12
C PHE A 104 1.14 8.90 9.48
N GLU A 105 2.20 9.08 10.27
CA GLU A 105 3.53 9.44 9.80
C GLU A 105 4.14 8.32 8.95
N ALA A 106 4.14 7.07 9.44
CA ALA A 106 4.60 5.91 8.66
C ALA A 106 3.82 5.75 7.35
N SER A 107 2.49 5.93 7.37
CA SER A 107 1.69 5.87 6.14
C SER A 107 2.01 6.99 5.14
N LEU A 108 2.44 8.17 5.62
CA LEU A 108 2.92 9.26 4.77
C LEU A 108 4.29 8.91 4.17
N GLU A 109 5.21 8.36 4.97
CA GLU A 109 6.51 7.90 4.50
C GLU A 109 6.37 6.82 3.42
N ALA A 110 5.47 5.85 3.60
CA ALA A 110 5.15 4.84 2.59
C ALA A 110 4.60 5.45 1.29
N CYS A 111 3.69 6.42 1.38
CA CYS A 111 3.18 7.12 0.19
C CYS A 111 4.26 7.94 -0.53
N LEU A 112 5.18 8.56 0.20
CA LEU A 112 6.32 9.26 -0.38
C LEU A 112 7.27 8.29 -1.10
N CYS A 113 7.47 7.10 -0.54
CA CYS A 113 8.21 6.03 -1.19
C CYS A 113 7.54 5.63 -2.52
N CYS A 114 6.24 5.32 -2.49
CA CYS A 114 5.47 4.99 -3.69
C CYS A 114 5.53 6.10 -4.77
N ASP A 115 5.47 7.37 -4.37
CA ASP A 115 5.55 8.50 -5.30
C ASP A 115 6.94 8.62 -5.95
N LYS A 116 8.03 8.42 -5.19
CA LYS A 116 9.38 8.35 -5.77
C LYS A 116 9.49 7.22 -6.79
N ILE A 117 8.90 6.07 -6.52
CA ILE A 117 8.91 4.93 -7.44
C ILE A 117 8.11 5.27 -8.70
N LEU A 118 6.93 5.88 -8.60
CA LEU A 118 6.18 6.36 -9.77
C LEU A 118 7.00 7.35 -10.62
N GLN A 119 7.74 8.25 -9.98
CA GLN A 119 8.64 9.16 -10.70
C GLN A 119 9.74 8.39 -11.44
N GLY A 120 10.37 7.41 -10.78
CA GLY A 120 11.39 6.57 -11.41
C GLY A 120 10.83 5.69 -12.54
N ILE A 121 9.59 5.21 -12.43
CA ILE A 121 8.89 4.51 -13.51
C ILE A 121 8.74 5.43 -14.73
N ARG A 122 8.31 6.67 -14.54
CA ARG A 122 8.15 7.65 -15.64
C ARG A 122 9.47 7.94 -16.32
N GLN A 123 10.52 8.18 -15.54
CA GLN A 123 11.86 8.43 -16.05
C GLN A 123 12.39 7.21 -16.83
N THR A 124 12.19 6.02 -16.28
CA THR A 124 12.55 4.75 -16.92
C THR A 124 11.82 4.58 -18.25
N ARG A 125 10.50 4.81 -18.28
CA ARG A 125 9.68 4.71 -19.50
C ARG A 125 10.16 5.67 -20.58
N PHE A 126 10.46 6.92 -20.22
CA PHE A 126 11.00 7.91 -21.17
C PHE A 126 12.40 7.51 -21.68
N ALA A 127 13.26 7.04 -20.77
CA ALA A 127 14.59 6.57 -21.13
C ALA A 127 14.49 5.38 -22.10
N TYR A 128 13.63 4.42 -21.79
CA TYR A 128 13.38 3.22 -22.56
C TYR A 128 12.81 3.50 -23.97
N GLU A 129 11.88 4.45 -24.10
CA GLU A 129 11.35 4.89 -25.39
C GLU A 129 12.47 5.47 -26.28
N ARG A 130 13.41 6.22 -25.69
CA ARG A 130 14.57 6.73 -26.42
C ARG A 130 15.45 5.60 -26.94
N VAL A 131 15.70 4.55 -26.16
CA VAL A 131 16.49 3.39 -26.62
C VAL A 131 15.80 2.67 -27.75
N THR A 132 14.50 2.42 -27.58
CA THR A 132 13.67 1.75 -28.57
C THR A 132 13.77 2.47 -29.92
N ASN A 133 13.73 3.80 -29.91
CA ASN A 133 13.87 4.60 -31.12
C ASN A 133 15.27 4.49 -31.75
N VAL A 134 16.34 4.40 -30.95
CA VAL A 134 17.72 4.20 -31.44
C VAL A 134 17.89 2.79 -32.03
N VAL A 135 17.43 1.77 -31.32
CA VAL A 135 17.47 0.36 -31.74
C VAL A 135 16.69 0.15 -33.04
N ASN A 136 15.48 0.72 -33.15
CA ASN A 136 14.66 0.60 -34.36
C ASN A 136 15.33 1.25 -35.58
N LYS A 137 15.98 2.41 -35.41
CA LYS A 137 16.76 3.06 -36.47
C LYS A 137 17.94 2.20 -36.92
N LEU A 138 18.62 1.55 -35.97
CA LEU A 138 19.74 0.67 -36.23
C LEU A 138 19.32 -0.62 -36.95
N SER A 139 18.23 -1.24 -36.49
CA SER A 139 17.61 -2.42 -37.12
C SER A 139 17.22 -2.17 -38.58
N HIS A 140 16.63 -1.01 -38.88
CA HIS A 140 16.30 -0.64 -40.25
C HIS A 140 17.54 -0.50 -41.15
N ARG A 141 18.66 0.02 -40.62
CA ARG A 141 19.92 0.19 -41.39
C ARG A 141 20.59 -1.16 -41.67
N VAL A 142 20.70 -2.03 -40.66
CA VAL A 142 21.24 -3.39 -40.81
C VAL A 142 20.45 -4.20 -41.85
N ARG A 143 19.12 -4.02 -41.92
CA ARG A 143 18.29 -4.70 -42.90
C ARG A 143 18.50 -4.21 -44.34
N LEU A 144 18.75 -2.91 -44.54
CA LEU A 144 19.02 -2.34 -45.87
C LEU A 144 20.36 -2.83 -46.46
N GLU A 145 21.34 -3.07 -45.60
CA GLU A 145 22.67 -3.58 -45.98
C GLU A 145 22.60 -5.02 -46.53
N TYR A 146 21.57 -5.79 -46.16
CA TYR A 146 21.36 -7.16 -46.66
C TYR A 146 20.63 -7.22 -48.01
N ASP A 147 19.73 -6.27 -48.28
CA ASP A 147 18.93 -6.25 -49.52
C ASP A 147 19.70 -5.62 -50.72
N THR A 148 20.85 -4.99 -50.48
CA THR A 148 21.67 -4.37 -51.53
C THR A 148 23.07 -4.97 -51.58
N ASP A 149 23.30 -5.86 -52.54
CA ASP A 149 24.57 -6.53 -52.84
C ASP A 149 25.62 -5.58 -53.47
N THR A 150 25.61 -4.30 -53.07
CA THR A 150 26.46 -3.26 -53.67
C THR A 150 27.53 -2.77 -52.71
N ASP A 151 28.76 -2.98 -53.14
CA ASP A 151 30.07 -2.59 -52.62
C ASP A 151 30.25 -1.06 -52.53
N THR A 152 29.32 -0.38 -51.85
CA THR A 152 29.35 1.08 -51.65
C THR A 152 30.12 1.44 -50.38
N ASN A 153 31.43 1.32 -50.51
CA ASN A 153 32.41 1.94 -49.65
C ASN A 153 32.26 3.48 -49.76
N THR A 154 31.52 4.12 -48.86
CA THR A 154 31.86 5.42 -48.21
C THR A 154 30.67 6.01 -47.43
N ASN A 155 30.94 6.39 -46.17
CA ASN A 155 30.08 7.09 -45.18
C ASN A 155 29.23 6.25 -44.20
N ILE A 156 28.94 4.98 -44.47
CA ILE A 156 28.09 4.14 -43.59
C ILE A 156 28.81 3.80 -42.26
N ASP A 157 30.08 3.43 -42.33
CA ASP A 157 30.93 3.03 -41.18
C ASP A 157 31.08 4.15 -40.12
N LYS A 158 30.90 5.41 -40.52
CA LYS A 158 30.97 6.58 -39.62
C LYS A 158 29.64 6.82 -38.89
N ASP A 159 28.52 6.61 -39.58
CA ASP A 159 27.16 6.79 -39.06
C ASP A 159 26.77 5.67 -38.10
N ASP A 160 27.15 4.43 -38.41
CA ASP A 160 26.91 3.28 -37.54
C ASP A 160 27.73 3.36 -36.25
N ASN A 161 28.96 3.88 -36.31
CA ASN A 161 29.78 4.17 -35.13
C ASN A 161 29.17 5.27 -34.26
N VAL A 162 28.47 6.25 -34.86
CA VAL A 162 27.74 7.29 -34.10
C VAL A 162 26.49 6.71 -33.42
N ILE A 163 25.68 5.91 -34.12
CA ILE A 163 24.47 5.29 -33.55
C ILE A 163 24.84 4.27 -32.47
N TYR A 164 25.90 3.50 -32.71
CA TYR A 164 26.49 2.59 -31.75
C TYR A 164 27.00 3.32 -30.50
N LYS A 165 27.79 4.40 -30.66
CA LYS A 165 28.20 5.24 -29.52
C LYS A 165 27.01 5.86 -28.79
N GLN A 166 25.90 6.15 -29.47
CA GLN A 166 24.68 6.62 -28.83
C GLN A 166 23.99 5.52 -28.02
N LEU A 167 23.90 4.30 -28.54
CA LEU A 167 23.38 3.13 -27.83
C LEU A 167 24.20 2.85 -26.56
N VAL A 168 25.53 2.81 -26.72
CA VAL A 168 26.50 2.56 -25.65
C VAL A 168 26.48 3.68 -24.60
N SER A 169 26.54 4.95 -25.04
CA SER A 169 26.46 6.09 -24.14
C SER A 169 25.14 6.11 -23.39
N PHE A 170 24.04 5.69 -24.01
CA PHE A 170 22.77 5.60 -23.33
C PHE A 170 22.77 4.51 -22.27
N VAL A 171 23.18 3.28 -22.60
CA VAL A 171 23.11 2.15 -21.66
C VAL A 171 24.05 2.33 -20.45
N ILE A 172 25.18 3.01 -20.67
CA ILE A 172 26.11 3.39 -19.60
C ILE A 172 25.58 4.55 -18.76
N ASN A 173 24.92 5.55 -19.38
CA ASN A 173 24.43 6.75 -18.67
C ASN A 173 22.98 6.65 -18.20
N SER A 174 22.24 5.60 -18.55
CA SER A 174 20.91 5.32 -18.01
C SER A 174 21.08 4.85 -16.58
N SER A 175 21.20 5.81 -15.66
CA SER A 175 21.08 5.55 -14.24
C SER A 175 19.68 4.98 -14.00
N TRP A 176 19.63 3.75 -13.52
CA TRP A 176 18.37 3.15 -13.07
C TRP A 176 17.81 4.03 -11.95
N CYS A 177 16.74 4.77 -12.23
CA CYS A 177 16.18 5.74 -11.28
C CYS A 177 15.54 5.05 -10.04
N LEU A 178 15.36 3.74 -10.10
CA LEU A 178 14.71 2.93 -9.07
C LEU A 178 15.70 2.08 -8.25
N SER A 179 16.99 2.39 -8.25
CA SER A 179 17.96 1.62 -7.45
C SER A 179 17.68 1.74 -5.95
N ASP A 180 18.00 0.68 -5.20
CA ASP A 180 17.71 0.57 -3.76
C ASP A 180 18.35 1.70 -2.95
N ASP A 181 19.51 2.21 -3.38
CA ASP A 181 20.18 3.36 -2.75
C ASP A 181 19.32 4.65 -2.79
N VAL A 182 18.43 4.79 -3.77
CA VAL A 182 17.57 5.97 -3.96
C VAL A 182 16.27 5.88 -3.16
N ILE A 183 15.70 4.67 -3.07
CA ILE A 183 14.41 4.43 -2.43
C ILE A 183 14.58 4.08 -0.95
N ASN A 184 15.69 3.43 -0.59
CA ASN A 184 16.04 2.97 0.75
C ASN A 184 14.94 2.10 1.36
N PHE A 185 14.56 1.02 0.65
CA PHE A 185 13.49 0.11 1.07
C PHE A 185 13.77 -0.49 2.44
N ARG A 186 15.05 -0.80 2.72
CA ARG A 186 15.49 -1.41 3.96
C ARG A 186 15.14 -0.57 5.19
N ASP A 187 15.49 0.71 5.17
CA ASP A 187 15.25 1.60 6.32
C ASP A 187 13.75 1.83 6.54
N ILE A 188 12.99 2.00 5.45
CA ILE A 188 11.53 2.17 5.52
C ILE A 188 10.90 0.91 6.11
N HIS A 189 11.28 -0.26 5.61
CA HIS A 189 10.77 -1.54 6.08
C HIS A 189 11.09 -1.75 7.58
N GLU A 190 12.32 -1.48 8.02
CA GLU A 190 12.71 -1.61 9.43
C GLU A 190 11.89 -0.69 10.34
N LYS A 191 11.72 0.58 9.97
CA LYS A 191 10.87 1.54 10.71
C LYS A 191 9.43 1.04 10.84
N HIS A 192 8.86 0.52 9.75
CA HIS A 192 7.50 -0.02 9.74
C HIS A 192 7.37 -1.27 10.63
N MET A 193 8.37 -2.15 10.60
CA MET A 193 8.42 -3.34 11.47
C MET A 193 8.52 -2.96 12.96
N VAL A 194 9.35 -1.98 13.31
CA VAL A 194 9.44 -1.44 14.67
C VAL A 194 8.09 -0.89 15.14
N LEU A 195 7.41 -0.12 14.28
CA LEU A 195 6.08 0.41 14.59
C LEU A 195 5.04 -0.71 14.75
N LEU A 196 5.02 -1.69 13.86
CA LEU A 196 4.11 -2.83 13.93
C LEU A 196 4.29 -3.59 15.26
N ASN A 197 5.52 -3.79 15.70
CA ASN A 197 5.83 -4.42 16.98
C ASN A 197 5.31 -3.61 18.17
N ARG A 198 5.49 -2.28 18.16
CA ARG A 198 4.97 -1.37 19.20
C ARG A 198 3.44 -1.40 19.26
N LEU A 199 2.78 -1.36 18.10
CA LEU A 199 1.32 -1.47 17.97
C LEU A 199 0.81 -2.83 18.49
N ASN A 200 1.44 -3.93 18.09
CA ASN A 200 1.08 -5.28 18.54
C ASN A 200 1.25 -5.46 20.05
N SER A 201 2.37 -4.99 20.61
CA SER A 201 2.60 -5.00 22.05
C SER A 201 1.51 -4.24 22.80
N LYS A 202 1.14 -3.03 22.31
CA LYS A 202 0.05 -2.25 22.89
C LYS A 202 -1.30 -2.94 22.76
N ARG A 203 -1.59 -3.53 21.59
CA ARG A 203 -2.82 -4.28 21.30
C ARG A 203 -3.00 -5.43 22.29
N VAL A 204 -1.95 -6.22 22.53
CA VAL A 204 -1.95 -7.33 23.49
C VAL A 204 -2.20 -6.81 24.92
N LYS A 205 -1.51 -5.74 25.33
CA LYS A 205 -1.71 -5.12 26.66
C LYS A 205 -3.16 -4.64 26.86
N LEU A 206 -3.75 -3.99 25.85
CA LEU A 206 -5.14 -3.53 25.91
C LEU A 206 -6.13 -4.69 25.93
N ARG A 207 -5.93 -5.71 25.10
CA ARG A 207 -6.75 -6.94 25.09
C ARG A 207 -6.78 -7.59 26.47
N ARG A 208 -5.61 -7.72 27.12
CA ARG A 208 -5.51 -8.25 28.50
C ARG A 208 -6.31 -7.39 29.48
N ARG A 209 -6.14 -6.06 29.46
CA ARG A 209 -6.90 -5.13 30.34
C ARG A 209 -8.40 -5.21 30.15
N ILE A 210 -8.88 -5.34 28.90
CA ILE A 210 -10.31 -5.48 28.59
C ILE A 210 -10.85 -6.79 29.16
N ARG A 211 -10.13 -7.91 28.98
CA ARG A 211 -10.52 -9.21 29.56
C ARG A 211 -10.59 -9.15 31.08
N ILE A 212 -9.56 -8.63 31.74
CA ILE A 212 -9.51 -8.53 33.21
C ILE A 212 -10.70 -7.70 33.73
N LYS A 213 -10.95 -6.52 33.14
CA LYS A 213 -12.10 -5.68 33.54
C LYS A 213 -13.44 -6.38 33.35
N ARG A 214 -13.60 -7.17 32.29
CA ARG A 214 -14.81 -7.96 32.05
C ARG A 214 -15.01 -9.02 33.14
N LEU A 215 -13.94 -9.73 33.51
CA LEU A 215 -13.97 -10.72 34.59
C LEU A 215 -14.27 -10.07 35.95
N CYS A 216 -13.62 -8.96 36.30
CA CYS A 216 -13.91 -8.24 37.54
C CYS A 216 -15.37 -7.76 37.62
N LYS A 217 -15.95 -7.33 36.48
CA LYS A 217 -17.37 -6.95 36.43
C LYS A 217 -18.27 -8.14 36.78
N ASN A 218 -17.99 -9.33 36.24
CA ASN A 218 -18.77 -10.54 36.51
C ASN A 218 -18.68 -10.95 37.99
N VAL A 219 -17.47 -10.93 38.57
CA VAL A 219 -17.24 -11.26 39.98
C VAL A 219 -17.92 -10.24 40.91
N THR A 220 -17.90 -8.95 40.56
CA THR A 220 -18.57 -7.92 41.37
C THR A 220 -20.08 -8.12 41.42
N VAL A 221 -20.70 -8.50 40.29
CA VAL A 221 -22.15 -8.78 40.23
C VAL A 221 -22.48 -9.99 41.10
N ILE A 222 -21.74 -11.09 40.95
CA ILE A 222 -21.94 -12.32 41.74
C ILE A 222 -21.72 -12.04 43.24
N GLY A 223 -20.63 -11.36 43.60
CA GLY A 223 -20.31 -11.04 44.98
C GLY A 223 -21.37 -10.15 45.64
N LEU A 224 -21.97 -9.23 44.90
CA LEU A 224 -23.04 -8.37 45.42
C LEU A 224 -24.31 -9.18 45.71
N VAL A 225 -24.69 -10.11 44.83
CA VAL A 225 -25.81 -11.03 45.05
C VAL A 225 -25.57 -11.92 46.28
N VAL A 226 -24.39 -12.54 46.38
CA VAL A 226 -24.02 -13.40 47.52
C VAL A 226 -23.99 -12.62 48.83
N SER A 227 -23.47 -11.39 48.83
CA SER A 227 -23.44 -10.56 50.04
C SER A 227 -24.84 -10.18 50.52
N GLN A 228 -25.77 -9.93 49.59
CA GLN A 228 -27.13 -9.53 49.91
C GLN A 228 -27.96 -10.71 50.42
N THR A 229 -27.78 -11.92 49.86
CA THR A 229 -28.39 -13.13 50.40
C THR A 229 -27.82 -13.50 51.76
N ALA A 230 -26.50 -13.43 51.96
CA ALA A 230 -25.88 -13.68 53.27
C ALA A 230 -26.37 -12.69 54.35
N LEU A 231 -26.50 -11.40 54.01
CA LEU A 231 -27.03 -10.38 54.91
C LEU A 231 -28.50 -10.68 55.30
N LEU A 232 -29.33 -11.09 54.33
CA LEU A 232 -30.73 -11.46 54.60
C LEU A 232 -30.82 -12.65 55.56
N VAL A 233 -30.00 -13.69 55.34
CA VAL A 233 -29.94 -14.87 56.22
C VAL A 233 -29.49 -14.50 57.63
N ALA A 234 -28.45 -13.67 57.76
CA ALA A 234 -27.95 -13.22 59.06
C ALA A 234 -29.01 -12.41 59.83
N LEU A 235 -29.76 -11.53 59.15
CA LEU A 235 -30.86 -10.76 59.75
C LEU A 235 -32.00 -11.66 60.23
N LEU A 236 -32.33 -12.71 59.49
CA LEU A 236 -33.35 -13.69 59.91
C LEU A 236 -32.92 -14.43 61.18
N VAL A 237 -31.68 -14.95 61.21
CA VAL A 237 -31.12 -15.63 62.38
C VAL A 237 -31.13 -14.71 63.60
N PHE A 238 -30.70 -13.46 63.44
CA PHE A 238 -30.73 -12.47 64.51
C PHE A 238 -32.15 -12.20 65.03
N ALA A 239 -33.14 -12.07 64.14
CA ALA A 239 -34.54 -11.89 64.52
C ALA A 239 -35.09 -13.06 65.36
N PHE A 240 -34.77 -14.30 64.97
CA PHE A 240 -35.17 -15.50 65.73
C PHE A 240 -34.52 -15.56 67.12
N HIS A 241 -33.23 -15.23 67.22
CA HIS A 241 -32.52 -15.26 68.50
C HIS A 241 -32.83 -14.06 69.41
N SER A 242 -33.20 -12.91 68.84
CA SER A 242 -33.61 -11.71 69.61
C SER A 242 -34.95 -11.89 70.34
N ILE A 243 -35.75 -12.91 69.97
CA ILE A 243 -36.94 -13.31 70.74
C ILE A 243 -36.54 -13.88 72.12
N ILE A 244 -35.27 -14.26 72.32
CA ILE A 244 -34.72 -14.81 73.57
C ILE A 244 -33.96 -13.74 74.41
N GLY A 245 -33.79 -12.51 73.91
CA GLY A 245 -33.31 -11.35 74.70
C GLY A 245 -33.21 -10.11 73.81
N LEU A 246 -33.68 -8.91 74.18
CA LEU A 246 -34.08 -8.34 75.46
C LEU A 246 -34.88 -7.04 75.16
N ALA A 247 -35.77 -6.66 76.08
CA ALA A 247 -36.33 -5.31 76.16
C ALA A 247 -35.23 -4.24 76.31
N ALA A 248 -34.97 -3.45 75.26
CA ALA A 248 -34.58 -2.03 75.33
C ALA A 248 -34.40 -1.47 73.90
N ALA A 249 -34.68 -0.18 73.76
CA ALA A 249 -35.06 0.53 72.55
C ALA A 249 -34.05 0.59 71.37
N PRO A 250 -34.56 0.89 70.15
CA PRO A 250 -33.81 0.99 68.91
C PRO A 250 -33.27 2.41 68.71
N TYR A 251 -32.12 2.56 68.06
CA TYR A 251 -31.82 3.58 67.03
C TYR A 251 -30.32 3.59 66.72
N LEU A 252 -29.94 3.26 65.49
CA LEU A 252 -28.97 4.03 64.70
C LEU A 252 -29.25 3.80 63.21
N MET A 253 -30.22 4.56 62.74
CA MET A 253 -30.24 5.32 61.49
C MET A 253 -29.32 4.81 60.37
N GLY A 254 -29.95 4.28 59.33
CA GLY A 254 -29.34 4.04 58.03
C GLY A 254 -28.74 5.32 57.44
N GLY A 255 -27.51 5.23 56.94
CA GLY A 255 -26.86 6.42 56.37
C GLY A 255 -25.64 6.22 55.48
N PHE A 256 -25.09 5.00 55.31
CA PHE A 256 -23.78 4.87 54.65
C PHE A 256 -23.72 4.09 53.33
N PHE A 257 -24.81 3.51 52.82
CA PHE A 257 -24.72 2.66 51.62
C PHE A 257 -25.11 3.32 50.27
N GLY A 258 -25.64 4.55 50.29
CA GLY A 258 -26.28 5.17 49.11
C GLY A 258 -25.40 6.06 48.23
N LEU A 259 -24.45 6.82 48.79
CA LEU A 259 -23.89 7.98 48.07
C LEU A 259 -22.63 7.73 47.22
N MET A 260 -21.90 6.62 47.43
CA MET A 260 -20.64 6.36 46.71
C MET A 260 -20.80 5.51 45.43
N LYS A 261 -21.99 4.96 45.16
CA LYS A 261 -22.22 4.00 44.07
C LYS A 261 -22.30 4.64 42.68
N LYS A 262 -22.92 5.82 42.53
CA LYS A 262 -23.09 6.47 41.21
C LYS A 262 -21.77 7.01 40.61
N LYS A 263 -20.85 7.53 41.44
CA LYS A 263 -19.57 8.09 40.95
C LYS A 263 -18.55 7.00 40.57
N ARG A 264 -18.42 5.93 41.37
CA ARG A 264 -17.45 4.83 41.10
C ARG A 264 -17.82 3.97 39.89
N PHE A 265 -19.11 3.65 39.71
CA PHE A 265 -19.57 2.89 38.52
C PHE A 265 -19.36 3.66 37.21
N LYS A 266 -19.64 4.98 37.18
CA LYS A 266 -19.38 5.81 35.99
C LYS A 266 -17.90 5.86 35.62
N LEU A 267 -17.00 5.96 36.60
CA LEU A 267 -15.55 6.01 36.36
C LEU A 267 -15.01 4.68 35.80
N VAL A 268 -15.45 3.53 36.32
CA VAL A 268 -15.04 2.20 35.84
C VAL A 268 -15.56 1.94 34.43
N ASN A 269 -16.82 2.30 34.15
CA ASN A 269 -17.42 2.11 32.83
C ASN A 269 -16.77 3.03 31.78
N GLY A 270 -16.46 4.29 32.13
CA GLY A 270 -15.72 5.21 31.27
C GLY A 270 -14.31 4.71 30.93
N LYS A 271 -13.57 4.18 31.93
CA LYS A 271 -12.24 3.58 31.71
C LYS A 271 -12.30 2.27 30.90
N TYR A 272 -13.37 1.48 31.00
CA TYR A 272 -13.56 0.28 30.15
C TYR A 272 -13.82 0.67 28.70
N SER A 273 -14.76 1.60 28.47
CA SER A 273 -15.08 2.14 27.14
C SER A 273 -13.84 2.72 26.46
N SER A 274 -13.07 3.56 27.17
CA SER A 274 -11.82 4.13 26.64
C SER A 274 -10.77 3.07 26.27
N CYS A 275 -10.59 2.02 27.07
CA CYS A 275 -9.66 0.93 26.72
C CYS A 275 -10.12 0.15 25.48
N LYS A 276 -11.44 -0.07 25.34
CA LYS A 276 -12.00 -0.75 24.17
C LYS A 276 -11.83 0.10 22.91
N LYS A 277 -12.14 1.39 22.97
CA LYS A 277 -11.94 2.34 21.86
C LYS A 277 -10.49 2.38 21.40
N LEU A 278 -9.55 2.56 22.33
CA LEU A 278 -8.13 2.56 22.00
C LEU A 278 -7.67 1.20 21.43
N TYR A 279 -8.24 0.09 21.91
CA TYR A 279 -7.94 -1.23 21.32
C TYR A 279 -8.39 -1.31 19.86
N GLU A 280 -9.58 -0.84 19.53
CA GLU A 280 -10.09 -0.83 18.15
C GLU A 280 -9.23 0.06 17.24
N GLN A 281 -8.85 1.25 17.71
CA GLN A 281 -7.95 2.15 16.97
C GLN A 281 -6.57 1.51 16.72
N ILE A 282 -5.96 0.94 17.75
CA ILE A 282 -4.65 0.27 17.64
C ILE A 282 -4.74 -0.98 16.75
N ASP A 283 -5.84 -1.73 16.77
CA ASP A 283 -6.03 -2.90 15.91
C ASP A 283 -6.14 -2.50 14.43
N VAL A 284 -6.88 -1.42 14.12
CA VAL A 284 -6.95 -0.87 12.75
C VAL A 284 -5.57 -0.38 12.30
N ALA A 285 -4.86 0.38 13.13
CA ALA A 285 -3.52 0.86 12.82
C ALA A 285 -2.54 -0.31 12.58
N ALA A 286 -2.55 -1.34 13.45
CA ALA A 286 -1.67 -2.50 13.30
C ALA A 286 -1.94 -3.27 11.99
N LYS A 287 -3.22 -3.44 11.62
CA LYS A 287 -3.59 -4.05 10.33
C LYS A 287 -3.13 -3.20 9.16
N GLY A 288 -3.28 -1.88 9.25
CA GLY A 288 -2.81 -0.94 8.22
C GLY A 288 -1.29 -1.03 8.01
N VAL A 289 -0.49 -0.97 9.07
CA VAL A 289 0.98 -1.12 8.96
C VAL A 289 1.38 -2.48 8.38
N PHE A 290 0.70 -3.56 8.79
CA PHE A 290 0.97 -4.89 8.24
C PHE A 290 0.70 -4.96 6.74
N ILE A 291 -0.39 -4.36 6.26
CA ILE A 291 -0.69 -4.29 4.82
C ILE A 291 0.39 -3.50 4.09
N VAL A 292 0.78 -2.33 4.61
CA VAL A 292 1.84 -1.49 4.00
C VAL A 292 3.17 -2.24 3.92
N ILE A 293 3.57 -2.98 4.94
CA ILE A 293 4.79 -3.79 4.90
C ILE A 293 4.74 -4.81 3.75
N ASN A 294 3.62 -5.54 3.61
CA ASN A 294 3.49 -6.54 2.54
C ASN A 294 3.48 -5.89 1.14
N ASP A 295 2.82 -4.74 1.00
CA ASP A 295 2.79 -3.99 -0.27
C ASP A 295 4.22 -3.53 -0.61
N LEU A 296 4.96 -2.97 0.36
CA LEU A 296 6.35 -2.55 0.18
C LEU A 296 7.29 -3.72 -0.15
N ASP A 297 7.11 -4.89 0.47
CA ASP A 297 7.87 -6.10 0.14
C ASP A 297 7.62 -6.54 -1.31
N THR A 298 6.37 -6.44 -1.76
CA THR A 298 5.99 -6.81 -3.13
C THR A 298 6.58 -5.83 -4.13
N ILE A 299 6.44 -4.54 -3.87
CA ILE A 299 7.02 -3.44 -4.67
C ILE A 299 8.54 -3.58 -4.73
N SER A 300 9.22 -3.84 -3.61
CA SER A 300 10.68 -4.01 -3.56
C SER A 300 11.14 -5.15 -4.46
N ARG A 301 10.45 -6.30 -4.45
CA ARG A 301 10.76 -7.43 -5.34
C ARG A 301 10.52 -7.10 -6.82
N MET A 302 9.44 -6.38 -7.13
CA MET A 302 9.14 -5.95 -8.51
C MET A 302 10.19 -4.96 -9.03
N VAL A 303 10.60 -4.00 -8.20
CA VAL A 303 11.69 -3.07 -8.50
C VAL A 303 13.00 -3.82 -8.71
N LYS A 304 13.30 -4.81 -7.85
CA LYS A 304 14.50 -5.63 -8.00
C LYS A 304 14.53 -6.42 -9.30
N ARG A 305 13.39 -7.05 -9.67
CA ARG A 305 13.24 -7.74 -10.97
C ARG A 305 13.54 -6.82 -12.14
N LEU A 306 13.01 -5.59 -12.14
CA LEU A 306 13.26 -4.61 -13.18
C LEU A 306 14.72 -4.10 -13.19
N GLU A 307 15.35 -3.96 -12.02
CA GLU A 307 16.77 -3.62 -11.91
C GLU A 307 17.65 -4.71 -12.53
N ASP A 308 17.34 -5.98 -12.26
CA ASP A 308 18.07 -7.12 -12.82
C ASP A 308 17.92 -7.20 -14.35
N GLU A 309 16.74 -6.87 -14.90
CA GLU A 309 16.55 -6.74 -16.35
C GLU A 309 17.40 -5.60 -16.93
N VAL A 310 17.44 -4.43 -16.29
CA VAL A 310 18.29 -3.32 -16.77
C VAL A 310 19.77 -3.66 -16.69
N GLU A 311 20.21 -4.38 -15.67
CA GLU A 311 21.60 -4.84 -15.56
C GLU A 311 21.94 -5.86 -16.66
N HIS A 312 21.05 -6.82 -16.94
CA HIS A 312 21.19 -7.74 -18.08
C HIS A 312 21.37 -6.97 -19.39
N TRP A 313 20.58 -5.92 -19.60
CA TRP A 313 20.67 -5.08 -20.81
C TRP A 313 21.99 -4.32 -20.87
N ARG A 314 22.51 -3.90 -19.71
CA ARG A 314 23.82 -3.28 -19.59
C ARG A 314 24.94 -4.25 -19.96
N GLU A 315 24.87 -5.49 -19.49
CA GLU A 315 25.82 -6.55 -19.85
C GLU A 315 25.79 -6.87 -21.36
N VAL A 316 24.60 -7.02 -21.95
CA VAL A 316 24.43 -7.25 -23.39
C VAL A 316 25.01 -6.10 -24.20
N ALA A 317 24.75 -4.86 -23.80
CA ALA A 317 25.32 -3.68 -24.45
C ALA A 317 26.85 -3.64 -24.29
N ASP A 318 27.40 -3.95 -23.13
CA ASP A 318 28.85 -3.98 -22.87
C ASP A 318 29.58 -5.07 -23.67
N ILE A 319 28.97 -6.24 -23.86
CA ILE A 319 29.47 -7.27 -24.80
C ILE A 319 29.50 -6.70 -26.21
N CYS A 320 28.47 -5.96 -26.61
CA CYS A 320 28.43 -5.23 -27.86
C CYS A 320 29.57 -4.19 -27.94
N VAL A 321 29.85 -3.47 -26.84
CA VAL A 321 30.98 -2.53 -26.67
C VAL A 321 32.31 -3.17 -27.01
N LYS A 322 32.63 -4.24 -26.28
CA LYS A 322 33.95 -4.87 -26.28
C LYS A 322 34.29 -5.55 -27.60
N ASN A 323 33.29 -6.06 -28.31
CA ASN A 323 33.51 -6.82 -29.53
C ASN A 323 33.37 -6.00 -30.82
N TYR A 324 33.01 -4.72 -30.71
CA TYR A 324 32.93 -3.83 -31.86
C TYR A 324 34.30 -3.45 -32.37
N GLY A 325 34.54 -3.67 -33.66
CA GLY A 325 35.81 -3.35 -34.32
C GLY A 325 36.67 -4.56 -34.72
N HIS A 326 36.39 -5.78 -34.23
CA HIS A 326 37.21 -6.96 -34.53
C HIS A 326 36.67 -7.77 -35.74
N GLY A 327 37.04 -7.37 -36.96
CA GLY A 327 36.82 -8.17 -38.19
C GLY A 327 35.37 -8.34 -38.67
N ASN A 328 35.16 -9.33 -39.54
CA ASN A 328 33.92 -9.59 -40.31
C ASN A 328 32.66 -9.93 -39.47
N GLY A 329 32.76 -10.02 -38.14
CA GLY A 329 31.69 -10.45 -37.23
C GLY A 329 30.81 -9.34 -36.63
N ARG A 330 31.06 -8.07 -36.99
CA ARG A 330 30.36 -6.89 -36.41
C ARG A 330 28.84 -6.94 -36.60
N CYS A 331 28.40 -7.31 -37.81
CA CYS A 331 26.98 -7.38 -38.17
C CYS A 331 26.25 -8.47 -37.36
N GLU A 332 26.90 -9.60 -37.09
CA GLU A 332 26.30 -10.70 -36.33
C GLU A 332 26.12 -10.37 -34.84
N ILE A 333 27.10 -9.70 -34.22
CA ILE A 333 26.99 -9.27 -32.82
C ILE A 333 25.90 -8.22 -32.67
N LEU A 334 25.81 -7.28 -33.61
CA LEU A 334 24.74 -6.28 -33.62
C LEU A 334 23.36 -6.93 -33.82
N LYS A 335 23.22 -7.91 -34.73
CA LYS A 335 21.97 -8.67 -34.91
C LYS A 335 21.55 -9.40 -33.64
N MET A 336 22.50 -10.00 -32.93
CA MET A 336 22.25 -10.68 -31.65
C MET A 336 21.67 -9.70 -30.62
N VAL A 337 22.27 -8.51 -30.47
CA VAL A 337 21.80 -7.50 -29.52
C VAL A 337 20.45 -6.90 -29.91
N LEU A 338 20.21 -6.67 -31.21
CA LEU A 338 18.90 -6.21 -31.68
C LEU A 338 17.80 -7.24 -31.41
N ARG A 339 18.09 -8.53 -31.61
CA ARG A 339 17.15 -9.63 -31.31
C ARG A 339 16.83 -9.68 -29.81
N GLU A 340 17.87 -9.70 -28.97
CA GLU A 340 17.71 -9.76 -27.51
C GLU A 340 16.90 -8.56 -26.99
N PHE A 341 17.19 -7.35 -27.49
CA PHE A 341 16.43 -6.16 -27.11
C PHE A 341 14.95 -6.28 -27.47
N HIS A 342 14.63 -6.78 -28.67
CA HIS A 342 13.25 -6.95 -29.11
C HIS A 342 12.51 -8.03 -28.30
N ASP A 343 13.19 -9.13 -27.99
CA ASP A 343 12.60 -10.26 -27.25
C ASP A 343 12.29 -9.88 -25.79
N CYS A 344 13.19 -9.13 -25.15
CA CYS A 344 13.00 -8.68 -23.76
C CYS A 344 12.08 -7.45 -23.64
N GLN A 345 11.80 -6.75 -24.73
CA GLN A 345 11.19 -5.42 -24.67
C GLN A 345 9.77 -5.40 -24.11
N THR A 346 8.93 -6.28 -24.63
CA THR A 346 7.53 -6.37 -24.20
C THR A 346 7.45 -6.79 -22.75
N ASN A 347 8.23 -7.81 -22.36
CA ASN A 347 8.32 -8.28 -20.98
C ASN A 347 8.71 -7.15 -20.02
N PHE A 348 9.75 -6.37 -20.32
CA PHE A 348 10.16 -5.26 -19.46
C PHE A 348 9.07 -4.21 -19.27
N MET A 349 8.39 -3.81 -20.36
CA MET A 349 7.31 -2.82 -20.31
C MET A 349 6.08 -3.33 -19.54
N ASP A 350 5.73 -4.60 -19.71
CA ASP A 350 4.65 -5.25 -18.98
C ASP A 350 4.97 -5.31 -17.48
N GLN A 351 6.22 -5.64 -17.10
CA GLN A 351 6.67 -5.62 -15.70
C GLN A 351 6.64 -4.23 -15.08
N LEU A 352 6.96 -3.19 -15.87
CA LEU A 352 6.92 -1.80 -15.43
C LEU A 352 5.48 -1.30 -15.23
N GLU A 353 4.55 -1.74 -16.08
CA GLU A 353 3.11 -1.51 -15.92
C GLU A 353 2.57 -2.23 -14.67
N GLU A 354 2.92 -3.50 -14.47
CA GLU A 354 2.52 -4.28 -13.29
C GLU A 354 2.97 -3.60 -11.98
N LEU A 355 4.20 -3.06 -11.95
CA LEU A 355 4.71 -2.30 -10.81
C LEU A 355 3.89 -1.03 -10.58
N GLU A 356 3.59 -0.26 -11.63
CA GLU A 356 2.78 0.96 -11.54
C GLU A 356 1.37 0.66 -11.00
N GLU A 357 0.72 -0.39 -11.51
CA GLU A 357 -0.59 -0.85 -11.05
C GLU A 357 -0.58 -1.23 -9.56
N HIS A 358 0.45 -1.96 -9.12
CA HIS A 358 0.59 -2.36 -7.72
C HIS A 358 0.81 -1.15 -6.79
N ILE A 359 1.52 -0.12 -7.25
CA ILE A 359 1.69 1.12 -6.49
C ILE A 359 0.35 1.84 -6.30
N TYR A 360 -0.51 1.90 -7.33
CA TYR A 360 -1.84 2.47 -7.19
C TYR A 360 -2.71 1.68 -6.21
N LEU A 361 -2.62 0.34 -6.21
CA LEU A 361 -3.27 -0.49 -5.19
C LEU A 361 -2.76 -0.16 -3.78
N CYS A 362 -1.45 0.01 -3.61
CA CYS A 362 -0.85 0.38 -2.32
C CYS A 362 -1.38 1.74 -1.81
N PHE A 363 -1.52 2.75 -2.68
CA PHE A 363 -2.14 4.00 -2.29
C PHE A 363 -3.60 3.82 -1.82
N LEU A 364 -4.37 2.95 -2.49
CA LEU A 364 -5.75 2.66 -2.09
C LEU A 364 -5.83 1.96 -0.73
N THR A 365 -4.98 0.98 -0.48
CA THR A 365 -4.94 0.23 0.79
C THR A 365 -4.53 1.15 1.95
N ILE A 366 -3.55 2.04 1.73
CA ILE A 366 -3.15 3.09 2.68
C ILE A 366 -4.33 4.02 2.97
N ASN A 367 -4.96 4.59 1.94
CA ASN A 367 -6.08 5.53 2.10
C ASN A 367 -7.28 4.89 2.79
N ARG A 368 -7.58 3.63 2.48
CA ARG A 368 -8.63 2.87 3.16
C ARG A 368 -8.31 2.73 4.65
N SER A 369 -7.09 2.32 4.98
CA SER A 369 -6.67 2.11 6.37
C SER A 369 -6.65 3.43 7.16
N ARG A 370 -6.20 4.52 6.56
CA ARG A 370 -6.22 5.87 7.14
C ARG A 370 -7.65 6.37 7.41
N ARG A 371 -8.58 6.19 6.47
CA ARG A 371 -10.01 6.53 6.66
C ARG A 371 -10.65 5.74 7.79
N LEU A 372 -10.47 4.41 7.78
CA LEU A 372 -10.99 3.53 8.84
C LEU A 372 -10.45 3.92 10.22
N LEU A 373 -9.16 4.27 10.31
CA LEU A 373 -8.60 4.73 11.58
C LEU A 373 -9.19 6.09 11.99
N MET A 374 -9.36 7.02 11.05
CA MET A 374 -9.94 8.32 11.32
C MET A 374 -11.37 8.20 11.84
N GLU A 375 -12.19 7.36 11.21
CA GLU A 375 -13.54 7.04 11.67
C GLU A 375 -13.50 6.57 13.13
N LYS A 376 -12.60 5.63 13.46
CA LYS A 376 -12.41 5.13 14.84
C LYS A 376 -11.89 6.16 15.83
N ILE A 377 -11.19 7.19 15.38
CA ILE A 377 -10.75 8.32 16.23
C ILE A 377 -11.94 9.25 16.50
N THR A 378 -12.78 9.48 15.50
CA THR A 378 -13.93 10.40 15.59
C THR A 378 -15.18 9.78 16.23
N ASP A 379 -15.27 8.45 16.28
CA ASP A 379 -16.43 7.70 16.78
C ASP A 379 -16.61 7.89 18.31
N LYS A 380 -17.70 8.58 18.70
CA LYS A 380 -17.92 9.18 20.02
C LYS A 380 -18.23 8.21 21.14
#